data_AF-A0AAD9V6D9-F1
#
_entry.id   AF-A0AAD9V6D9-F1
#
_cell.length_a   1.000
_cell.length_b   1.000
_cell.length_c   1.000
_cell.angle_alpha   90.00
_cell.angle_beta   90.00
_cell.angle_gamma   90.00
#
_symmetry.space_group_name_H-M   'P 1'
#
loop_
_entity.id
_entity.type
_entity.pdbx_description
1 polymer ?
#
loop_
_entity_poly.entity_id
_entity_poly.type
_entity_poly.pdbx_seq_one_letter_code
_entity_poly.pdbx_strand_id
1 'polypeptide(L)'
;MAFVSITRKMLIFILIYCFLFTTYGALDHYIPALGERRNANRDELIETYFHLGLQQIEIVAFLTLAHGITISLRQLKRVLQSKGLRRRGANSPLGLVIRTIQQEIEGSGKCVGYRAMWQRSRNDTE
;
A
#
# COMPACT_ATOMS: atom_id res chain seq x y z
N MET A 1 -37.25 19.76 36.85
CA MET A 1 -37.04 19.03 35.58
C MET A 1 -35.91 19.59 34.70
N ALA A 2 -35.62 20.90 34.72
CA ALA A 2 -34.54 21.49 33.91
C ALA A 2 -33.12 21.01 34.28
N PHE A 3 -32.84 20.82 35.58
CA PHE A 3 -31.52 20.38 36.07
C PHE A 3 -31.10 19.01 35.51
N VAL A 4 -32.02 18.04 35.47
CA VAL A 4 -31.78 16.70 34.92
C VAL A 4 -31.54 16.72 33.41
N SER A 5 -32.17 17.64 32.68
CA SER A 5 -31.94 17.81 31.24
C SER A 5 -30.55 18.39 30.96
N ILE A 6 -30.11 19.35 31.79
CA ILE A 6 -28.79 19.98 31.70
C ILE A 6 -27.69 18.98 32.01
N THR A 7 -27.81 18.21 33.10
CA THR A 7 -26.81 17.20 33.46
C THR A 7 -26.69 16.10 32.40
N ARG A 8 -27.82 15.69 31.79
CA ARG A 8 -27.81 14.69 30.70
C ARG A 8 -27.12 15.23 29.43
N LYS A 9 -27.34 16.49 29.08
CA LYS A 9 -26.66 17.15 27.94
C LYS A 9 -25.16 17.30 28.18
N MET A 10 -24.75 17.68 29.39
CA MET A 10 -23.34 17.79 29.77
C MET A 10 -22.64 16.41 29.75
N LEU A 11 -23.31 15.37 30.23
CA LEU A 11 -22.78 14.01 30.21
C LEU A 11 -22.60 13.51 28.77
N ILE A 12 -23.57 13.77 27.87
CA ILE A 12 -23.43 13.44 26.45
C ILE A 12 -22.23 14.18 25.83
N PHE A 13 -22.07 15.48 26.13
CA PHE A 13 -20.91 16.24 25.67
C PHE A 13 -19.59 15.65 26.16
N ILE A 14 -19.51 15.28 27.44
CA ILE A 14 -18.33 14.65 28.03
C ILE A 14 -18.05 13.31 27.36
N LEU A 15 -19.06 12.47 27.12
CA LEU A 15 -18.89 11.20 26.42
C LEU A 15 -18.40 11.39 24.98
N ILE A 16 -18.89 12.41 24.27
CA ILE A 16 -18.42 12.76 22.93
C ILE A 16 -16.95 13.21 22.99
N TYR A 17 -16.59 14.09 23.91
CA TYR A 17 -15.21 14.54 24.10
C TYR A 17 -14.27 13.39 24.51
N CYS A 18 -14.71 12.50 25.39
CA CYS A 18 -13.95 11.31 25.78
C CYS A 18 -13.78 10.33 24.61
N PHE A 19 -14.81 10.14 23.79
CA PHE A 19 -14.72 9.31 22.59
C PHE A 19 -13.69 9.89 21.61
N LEU A 20 -13.77 11.19 21.33
CA LEU A 20 -12.80 11.89 20.49
C LEU A 20 -11.38 11.75 21.06
N PHE A 21 -11.17 12.03 22.36
CA PHE A 21 -9.87 11.89 23.03
C PHE A 21 -9.30 10.47 22.96
N THR A 22 -10.13 9.45 23.17
CA THR A 22 -9.71 8.04 23.13
C THR A 22 -9.32 7.61 21.71
N THR A 23 -10.03 8.11 20.69
CA THR A 23 -9.67 7.84 19.29
C THR A 23 -8.33 8.44 18.90
N TYR A 24 -7.95 9.61 19.42
CA TYR A 24 -6.62 10.19 19.16
C TYR A 24 -5.50 9.29 19.72
N GLY A 25 -5.63 8.81 20.95
CA GLY A 25 -4.61 7.94 21.57
C GLY A 25 -4.52 6.53 20.95
N ALA A 26 -5.64 5.97 20.46
CA ALA A 26 -5.64 4.67 19.79
C ALA A 26 -5.14 4.74 18.34
N LEU A 27 -5.32 5.88 17.66
CA LEU A 27 -4.88 6.07 16.28
C LEU A 27 -3.35 6.07 16.15
N ASP A 28 -2.67 6.72 17.10
CA ASP A 28 -1.20 6.72 17.17
C ASP A 28 -0.62 5.30 17.35
N HIS A 29 -1.37 4.40 18.00
CA HIS A 29 -0.97 2.99 18.15
C HIS A 29 -1.31 2.13 16.93
N TYR A 30 -2.43 2.41 16.25
CA TYR A 30 -2.86 1.65 15.07
C TYR A 30 -2.01 1.95 13.84
N ILE A 31 -1.42 3.14 13.75
CA ILE A 31 -0.48 3.53 12.70
C ILE A 31 0.82 3.99 13.37
N PRO A 32 1.75 3.06 13.68
CA PRO A 32 3.03 3.38 14.33
C PRO A 32 3.87 4.43 13.56
N ALA A 33 3.61 4.57 12.26
CA ALA A 33 4.22 5.59 11.42
C ALA A 33 3.83 7.04 11.79
N LEU A 34 2.81 7.25 12.64
CA LEU A 34 2.40 8.57 13.13
C LEU A 34 3.10 8.96 14.44
N GLY A 35 3.38 7.99 15.32
CA GLY A 35 3.72 8.26 16.72
C GLY A 35 5.17 8.69 17.01
N GLU A 36 6.17 8.28 16.21
CA GLU A 36 7.57 8.37 16.68
C GLU A 36 8.63 8.67 15.61
N ARG A 37 8.36 9.54 14.63
CA ARG A 37 9.43 9.86 13.68
C ARG A 37 9.42 11.28 13.15
N ARG A 38 9.62 12.24 14.06
CA ARG A 38 9.93 13.66 13.75
C ARG A 38 11.11 13.82 12.76
N ASN A 39 11.98 12.81 12.65
CA ASN A 39 13.13 12.76 11.73
C ASN A 39 13.10 11.53 10.80
N ALA A 40 11.93 10.99 10.48
CA ALA A 40 11.84 9.85 9.56
C ALA A 40 12.37 10.25 8.20
N ASN A 41 13.21 9.43 7.60
CA ASN A 41 13.52 9.61 6.20
C ASN A 41 12.22 9.38 5.39
N ARG A 42 11.89 10.30 4.49
CA ARG A 42 10.68 10.23 3.66
C ARG A 42 10.50 8.86 3.01
N ASP A 43 11.60 8.30 2.52
CA ASP A 43 11.59 7.04 1.78
C ASP A 43 11.32 5.82 2.69
N GLU A 44 11.66 5.90 3.99
CA GLU A 44 11.31 4.88 5.00
C GLU A 44 9.83 4.95 5.37
N LEU A 45 9.25 6.15 5.46
CA LEU A 45 7.81 6.32 5.67
C LEU A 45 7.01 5.76 4.50
N ILE A 46 7.44 6.06 3.27
CA ILE A 46 6.82 5.53 2.04
C ILE A 46 6.79 4.00 2.07
N GLU A 47 7.88 3.36 2.47
CA GLU A 47 8.00 1.92 2.58
C GLU A 47 7.09 1.35 3.68
N THR A 48 7.07 1.98 4.85
CA THR A 48 6.21 1.57 5.97
C THR A 48 4.73 1.65 5.58
N TYR A 49 4.30 2.77 4.97
CA TYR A 49 2.93 2.94 4.50
C TYR A 49 2.58 1.98 3.35
N PHE A 50 3.55 1.65 2.49
CA PHE A 50 3.36 0.64 1.46
C PHE A 50 3.10 -0.75 2.07
N HIS A 51 3.90 -1.16 3.06
CA HIS A 51 3.75 -2.43 3.78
C HIS A 51 2.48 -2.50 4.62
N LEU A 52 1.98 -1.36 5.10
CA LEU A 52 0.67 -1.26 5.76
C LEU A 52 -0.51 -1.53 4.80
N GLY A 53 -0.25 -1.64 3.50
CA GLY A 53 -1.28 -1.95 2.52
C GLY A 53 -1.96 -0.72 1.91
N LEU A 54 -1.49 0.50 2.21
CA LEU A 54 -2.07 1.74 1.69
C LEU A 54 -1.85 1.95 0.18
N GLN A 55 -2.88 2.40 -0.51
CA GLN A 55 -2.81 2.81 -1.91
C GLN A 55 -1.95 4.05 -2.08
N GLN A 56 -1.42 4.25 -3.29
CA GLN A 56 -0.48 5.35 -3.56
C GLN A 56 -1.07 6.74 -3.25
N ILE A 57 -2.37 6.93 -3.46
CA ILE A 57 -3.05 8.19 -3.15
C ILE A 57 -3.12 8.41 -1.62
N GLU A 58 -3.43 7.35 -0.87
CA GLU A 58 -3.47 7.37 0.59
C GLU A 58 -2.09 7.67 1.17
N ILE A 59 -1.03 7.04 0.64
CA ILE A 59 0.35 7.31 1.06
C ILE A 59 0.70 8.81 0.88
N VAL A 60 0.33 9.42 -0.25
CA VAL A 60 0.55 10.87 -0.46
C VAL A 60 -0.23 11.70 0.56
N ALA A 61 -1.50 11.34 0.82
CA ALA A 61 -2.34 12.04 1.79
C ALA A 61 -1.75 11.95 3.21
N PHE A 62 -1.32 10.77 3.65
CA PHE A 62 -0.71 10.58 4.96
C PHE A 62 0.64 11.30 5.10
N LEU A 63 1.48 11.27 4.07
CA LEU A 63 2.73 12.04 4.08
C LEU A 63 2.47 13.55 4.25
N THR A 64 1.41 14.06 3.62
CA THR A 64 1.07 15.48 3.70
C THR A 64 0.42 15.83 5.03
N LEU A 65 -0.58 15.05 5.48
CA LEU A 65 -1.38 15.36 6.66
C LEU A 65 -0.68 15.04 7.97
N ALA A 66 0.08 13.95 8.03
CA ALA A 66 0.76 13.53 9.26
C ALA A 66 2.19 14.07 9.39
N HIS A 67 2.91 14.16 8.26
CA HIS A 67 4.35 14.49 8.27
C HIS A 67 4.67 15.85 7.63
N GLY A 68 3.69 16.54 7.04
CA GLY A 68 3.92 17.81 6.34
C GLY A 68 4.77 17.67 5.08
N ILE A 69 4.99 16.45 4.58
CA ILE A 69 5.82 16.18 3.41
C ILE A 69 4.95 16.19 2.16
N THR A 70 5.12 17.21 1.33
CA THR A 70 4.41 17.32 0.05
C THR A 70 5.20 16.61 -1.06
N ILE A 71 4.59 15.60 -1.67
CA ILE A 71 5.13 14.94 -2.87
C ILE A 71 4.03 14.69 -3.89
N SER A 72 4.42 14.75 -5.17
CA SER A 72 3.54 14.32 -6.25
C SER A 72 3.42 12.80 -6.32
N LEU A 73 2.30 12.31 -6.84
CA LEU A 73 2.09 10.89 -7.11
C LEU A 73 3.19 10.31 -8.04
N ARG A 74 3.72 11.12 -8.96
CA ARG A 74 4.83 10.73 -9.84
C ARG A 74 6.11 10.48 -9.04
N GLN A 75 6.45 11.35 -8.09
CA GLN A 75 7.61 11.17 -7.23
C GLN A 75 7.46 9.93 -6.37
N LEU A 76 6.27 9.73 -5.76
CA LEU A 76 5.98 8.51 -5.00
C LEU A 76 6.21 7.24 -5.83
N LYS A 77 5.66 7.19 -7.06
CA LYS A 77 5.84 6.04 -7.97
C LYS A 77 7.32 5.78 -8.28
N ARG A 78 8.13 6.81 -8.46
CA ARG A 78 9.58 6.67 -8.69
C ARG A 78 10.29 6.06 -7.48
N VAL A 79 9.98 6.53 -6.27
CA VAL A 79 10.56 5.98 -5.03
C VAL A 79 10.16 4.51 -4.83
N LEU A 80 8.89 4.17 -5.07
CA LEU A 80 8.42 2.79 -5.00
C LEU A 80 9.14 1.90 -6.02
N GLN A 81 9.34 2.39 -7.24
CA GLN A 81 10.07 1.66 -8.29
C GLN A 81 11.55 1.46 -7.93
N SER A 82 12.24 2.49 -7.44
CA SER A 82 13.66 2.37 -7.04
C SER A 82 13.85 1.40 -5.87
N LYS A 83 12.83 1.24 -5.01
CA LYS A 83 12.81 0.27 -3.92
C LYS A 83 12.27 -1.11 -4.32
N GLY A 84 11.85 -1.30 -5.57
CA GLY A 84 11.25 -2.57 -6.02
C GLY A 84 9.86 -2.86 -5.44
N LEU A 85 9.21 -1.88 -4.80
CA LEU A 85 7.91 -2.02 -4.14
C LEU A 85 6.79 -1.93 -5.18
N ARG A 86 6.23 -3.08 -5.56
CA ARG A 86 5.12 -3.19 -6.53
C ARG A 86 4.03 -4.07 -5.97
N ARG A 87 2.76 -3.65 -6.14
CA ARG A 87 1.59 -4.41 -5.65
C ARG A 87 1.13 -5.53 -6.58
N ARG A 88 1.47 -5.44 -7.87
CA ARG A 88 1.08 -6.43 -8.89
C ARG A 88 2.27 -6.68 -9.80
N GLY A 89 2.61 -7.95 -9.98
CA GLY A 89 3.72 -8.41 -10.81
C GLY A 89 4.88 -8.97 -10.00
N ALA A 90 4.75 -10.20 -9.54
CA ALA A 90 5.92 -11.07 -9.55
C ALA A 90 6.30 -11.20 -11.03
N ASN A 91 7.42 -10.59 -11.44
CA ASN A 91 8.01 -11.01 -12.69
C ASN A 91 8.36 -12.49 -12.48
N SER A 92 7.82 -13.39 -13.30
CA SER A 92 8.25 -14.78 -13.28
C SER A 92 9.78 -14.79 -13.29
N PRO A 93 10.44 -15.50 -12.36
CA PRO A 93 11.89 -15.48 -12.28
C PRO A 93 12.47 -15.77 -13.66
N LEU A 94 13.47 -15.00 -14.09
CA LEU A 94 13.98 -15.06 -15.46
C LEU A 94 14.38 -16.49 -15.87
N GLY A 95 14.94 -17.26 -14.93
CA GLY A 95 15.24 -18.68 -15.16
C GLY A 95 14.02 -19.55 -15.44
N LEU A 96 12.86 -19.25 -14.84
CA LEU A 96 11.58 -19.89 -15.18
C LEU A 96 11.14 -19.49 -16.60
N VAL A 97 11.29 -18.23 -16.98
CA VAL A 97 10.94 -17.80 -18.35
C VAL A 97 11.82 -18.49 -19.39
N ILE A 98 13.14 -18.54 -19.15
CA ILE A 98 14.10 -19.19 -20.06
C ILE A 98 13.81 -20.69 -20.18
N ARG A 99 13.64 -21.41 -19.07
CA ARG A 99 13.37 -22.86 -19.12
C ARG A 99 12.07 -23.19 -19.85
N THR A 100 11.01 -22.40 -19.64
CA THR A 100 9.72 -22.61 -20.30
C THR A 100 9.83 -22.38 -21.81
N ILE A 101 10.52 -21.31 -22.23
CA ILE A 101 10.79 -21.05 -23.65
C ILE A 101 11.60 -22.20 -24.25
N GLN A 102 12.63 -22.68 -23.55
CA GLN A 102 13.50 -23.73 -24.05
C GLN A 102 12.77 -25.08 -24.17
N GLN A 103 11.98 -25.46 -23.17
CA GLN A 103 11.12 -26.65 -23.22
C GLN A 103 10.13 -26.60 -24.39
N GLU A 104 9.52 -25.45 -24.63
CA GLU A 104 8.54 -25.29 -25.71
C GLU A 104 9.20 -25.34 -27.10
N ILE A 105 10.42 -24.78 -27.24
CA ILE A 105 11.23 -24.88 -28.47
C ILE A 105 11.72 -26.32 -28.69
N GLU A 106 12.16 -27.03 -27.65
CA GLU A 106 12.62 -28.42 -27.78
C GLU A 106 11.47 -29.39 -28.08
N GLY A 107 10.26 -29.05 -27.62
CA GLY A 107 9.03 -29.83 -27.80
C GLY A 107 8.22 -29.49 -29.07
N SER A 108 6.91 -29.31 -28.88
CA SER A 108 5.95 -29.11 -29.98
C SER A 108 5.96 -27.68 -30.55
N GLY A 109 6.44 -26.70 -29.78
CA GLY A 109 6.39 -25.28 -30.11
C GLY A 109 7.27 -24.87 -31.29
N LYS A 110 8.33 -25.62 -31.60
CA LYS A 110 9.17 -25.37 -32.79
C LYS A 110 8.41 -25.40 -34.11
N CYS A 111 7.32 -26.15 -34.20
CA CYS A 111 6.56 -26.34 -35.43
C CYS A 111 5.42 -25.34 -35.62
N VAL A 112 5.05 -24.58 -34.57
CA VAL A 112 3.82 -23.74 -34.56
C VAL A 112 4.15 -22.25 -34.70
N GLY A 113 5.43 -21.89 -34.55
CA GLY A 113 5.91 -20.51 -34.65
C GLY A 113 5.61 -19.68 -33.40
N TYR A 114 6.35 -18.57 -33.25
CA TYR A 114 6.35 -17.75 -32.04
C TYR A 114 4.96 -17.24 -31.62
N ARG A 115 4.08 -16.88 -32.57
CA ARG A 115 2.75 -16.33 -32.26
C ARG A 115 1.85 -17.34 -31.54
N ALA A 116 1.80 -18.58 -32.03
CA ALA A 116 0.99 -19.62 -31.41
C ALA A 116 1.62 -20.12 -30.11
N MET A 117 2.95 -20.21 -30.07
CA MET A 117 3.71 -20.50 -28.86
C MET A 117 3.40 -19.51 -27.73
N TRP A 118 3.39 -18.21 -28.04
CA TRP A 118 3.06 -17.15 -27.09
C TRP A 118 1.62 -17.24 -26.54
N GLN A 119 0.65 -17.61 -27.39
CA GLN A 119 -0.74 -17.79 -26.95
C GLN A 119 -0.86 -18.97 -25.98
N ARG A 120 -0.17 -20.09 -26.24
CA ARG A 120 -0.14 -21.24 -25.32
C ARG A 120 0.48 -20.87 -23.97
N SER A 121 1.67 -20.25 -23.99
CA SER A 121 2.32 -19.82 -22.75
C SER A 121 1.47 -18.86 -21.92
N ARG A 122 0.63 -18.03 -22.55
CA ARG A 122 -0.31 -17.18 -21.82
C ARG A 122 -1.46 -17.98 -21.19
N ASN A 123 -1.99 -18.96 -21.91
CA ASN A 123 -3.11 -19.79 -21.44
C ASN A 123 -2.69 -20.82 -20.37
N ASP A 124 -1.44 -21.27 -20.38
CA ASP A 124 -0.91 -22.22 -19.37
C ASP A 124 -0.61 -21.54 -18.01
N THR A 125 -0.68 -20.20 -17.95
CA THR A 125 -0.38 -19.41 -16.75
C THR A 125 -1.64 -18.85 -16.07
N GLU A 126 -2.83 -19.05 -16.65
CA GLU A 126 -4.15 -18.76 -16.04
C GLU A 126 -4.69 -19.99 -15.29
#